data_AF-A0A9E6CQ56-F1
#
_entry.id   AF-A0A9E6CQ56-F1
#
_cell.length_a   1.000
_cell.length_b   1.000
_cell.length_c   1.000
_cell.angle_alpha   90.00
_cell.angle_beta   90.00
_cell.angle_gamma   90.00
#
_symmetry.space_group_name_H-M   'P 1'
#
loop_
_entity.id
_entity.type
_entity.pdbx_description
1 polymer ?
#
loop_
_entity_poly.entity_id
_entity_poly.type
_entity_poly.pdbx_seq_one_letter_code
_entity_poly.pdbx_strand_id
1 'polypeptide(L)' 'KMRDFEEQNSANIAMDAEGSRAYLTTSEWQLGYCMEEWLGIRFYKTREINA' A
#
# COMPACT_ATOMS: atom_id res chain seq x y z
N LYS A 1 -6.28 7.30 9.98
CA LYS A 1 -5.07 6.45 9.86
C LYS A 1 -4.95 5.85 8.46
N MET A 2 -5.88 4.99 8.01
CA MET A 2 -5.83 4.46 6.62
C MET A 2 -6.10 5.54 5.57
N ARG A 3 -7.09 6.39 5.82
CA ARG A 3 -7.43 7.49 4.94
C ARG A 3 -6.29 8.53 4.78
N ASP A 4 -5.61 8.88 5.88
CA ASP A 4 -4.43 9.76 5.84
C ASP A 4 -3.28 9.13 5.03
N PHE A 5 -3.06 7.82 5.19
CA PHE A 5 -2.08 7.08 4.39
C PHE A 5 -2.46 7.11 2.89
N GLU A 6 -3.74 6.91 2.58
CA GLU A 6 -4.26 6.96 1.22
C GLU A 6 -4.12 8.35 0.59
N GLU A 7 -4.38 9.42 1.33
CA GLU A 7 -4.23 10.80 0.85
C GLU A 7 -2.75 11.16 0.62
N GLN A 8 -1.89 10.85 1.60
CA GLN A 8 -0.45 11.16 1.55
C GLN A 8 0.29 10.36 0.47
N ASN A 9 -0.13 9.11 0.24
CA ASN A 9 0.48 8.20 -0.72
C ASN A 9 -0.39 7.94 -1.94
N SER A 10 -1.34 8.82 -2.23
CA SER A 10 -2.29 8.68 -3.34
C SER A 10 -1.59 8.46 -4.69
N ALA A 11 -0.42 9.07 -4.90
CA ALA A 11 0.40 8.87 -6.09
C ALA A 11 0.99 7.45 -6.21
N ASN A 12 1.18 6.76 -5.09
CA ASN A 12 1.76 5.42 -5.01
C ASN A 12 0.68 4.34 -4.81
N ILE A 13 -0.60 4.68 -4.76
CA ILE A 13 -1.69 3.73 -4.57
C ILE A 13 -2.43 3.55 -5.88
N ALA A 14 -2.54 2.29 -6.32
CA ALA A 14 -3.33 1.90 -7.47
C ALA A 14 -4.44 0.93 -7.06
N MET A 15 -5.54 0.93 -7.82
CA MET A 15 -6.60 -0.07 -7.70
C MET A 15 -6.31 -1.20 -8.68
N ASP A 16 -6.29 -2.44 -8.18
CA ASP A 16 -6.19 -3.63 -9.02
C ASP A 16 -7.54 -3.98 -9.68
N ALA A 17 -7.54 -5.01 -10.53
CA ALA A 17 -8.72 -5.40 -11.31
C ALA A 17 -9.91 -5.88 -10.46
N GLU A 18 -9.69 -6.29 -9.20
CA GLU A 18 -10.77 -6.66 -8.29
C GLU A 18 -11.11 -5.52 -7.30
N GLY A 19 -10.59 -4.32 -7.53
CA GLY A 19 -10.87 -3.15 -6.70
C GLY A 19 -10.11 -3.11 -5.38
N SER A 20 -9.03 -3.88 -5.24
CA SER A 20 -8.15 -3.81 -4.07
C SER A 20 -7.03 -2.80 -4.26
N ARG A 21 -6.58 -2.19 -3.15
CA ARG A 21 -5.49 -1.20 -3.16
C ARG A 21 -4.14 -1.89 -3.14
N ALA A 22 -3.33 -1.62 -4.15
CA ALA A 22 -1.94 -1.99 -4.23
C ALA A 22 -1.05 -0.76 -4.03
N TYR A 23 0.00 -0.91 -3.22
CA TYR A 23 1.02 0.12 -3.04
C TYR A 23 2.17 -0.13 -4.00
N LEU A 24 2.39 0.80 -4.92
CA LEU A 24 3.44 0.78 -5.93
C LEU A 24 4.61 1.61 -5.42
N THR A 25 5.72 0.94 -5.12
CA THR A 25 6.98 1.57 -4.73
C THR A 25 8.01 1.42 -5.84
N THR A 26 8.97 2.34 -5.92
CA THR A 26 10.10 2.24 -6.85
C THR A 26 11.26 1.39 -6.30
N SER A 27 11.29 1.17 -4.98
CA SER A 27 12.35 0.41 -4.31
C SER A 27 11.88 -0.20 -2.99
N GLU A 28 12.56 -1.26 -2.54
CA GLU A 28 12.31 -1.86 -1.22
C GLU A 28 12.70 -0.94 -0.07
N TRP A 29 13.69 -0.05 -0.27
CA TRP A 29 14.08 0.94 0.72
C TRP A 29 12.94 1.93 1.01
N GLN A 30 12.30 2.46 -0.03
CA GLN A 30 11.16 3.36 0.11
C GLN A 30 9.96 2.65 0.77
N LEU A 31 9.76 1.36 0.50
CA LEU A 31 8.75 0.56 1.20
C LEU A 31 9.06 0.44 2.70
N GLY A 32 10.31 0.14 3.05
CA GLY A 32 10.76 0.06 4.45
C GLY A 32 10.50 1.35 5.21
N TYR A 33 10.92 2.49 4.64
CA TYR A 33 10.67 3.81 5.22
C TYR A 33 9.17 4.07 5.46
N CYS A 34 8.32 3.72 4.48
CA CYS A 34 6.87 3.88 4.60
C CYS A 34 6.26 2.95 5.66
N MET A 35 6.78 1.73 5.81
CA MET A 35 6.36 0.80 6.86
C MET A 35 6.73 1.29 8.27
N GLU A 36 7.89 1.94 8.41
CA GLU A 36 8.33 2.53 9.67
C GLU A 36 7.51 3.77 10.05
N GLU A 37 7.18 4.62 9.07
CA GLU A 37 6.32 5.79 9.28
C GLU A 37 4.88 5.38 9.61
N TRP A 38 4.38 4.32 8.97
CA TRP A 38 3.00 3.85 9.10
C TRP A 38 2.91 2.50 9.82
N LEU A 39 3.35 2.45 11.09
CA LEU A 39 3.30 1.24 11.95
C LEU A 39 1.91 0.58 12.08
N GLY A 40 0.83 1.30 11.74
CA GLY A 40 -0.55 0.80 11.75
C GLY A 40 -1.03 0.19 10.43
N ILE A 41 -0.26 0.31 9.35
CA ILE A 41 -0.57 -0.22 8.01
C ILE A 41 0.30 -1.46 7.78
N ARG A 42 -0.31 -2.54 7.30
CA ARG A 42 0.41 -3.76 6.92
C ARG A 42 0.44 -3.90 5.41
N PHE A 43 1.63 -4.16 4.88
CA PHE A 43 1.86 -4.43 3.47
C PHE A 43 1.99 -5.93 3.29
N TYR A 44 1.22 -6.49 2.36
CA TYR A 44 1.20 -7.92 2.04
C TYR A 44 1.75 -8.13 0.63
N LYS A 45 2.59 -9.15 0.46
CA LYS A 45 3.14 -9.53 -0.86
C LYS A 45 2.15 -10.35 -1.70
N THR A 46 1.19 -10.99 -1.04
CA THR A 46 0.17 -11.83 -1.66
C THR A 46 -1.19 -11.49 -1.07
N ARG A 47 -2.25 -11.64 -1.86
CA ARG A 47 -3.63 -11.62 -1.37
C ARG A 47 -4.43 -12.73 -2.02
N GLU A 48 -5.53 -13.08 -1.39
CA GLU A 48 -6.53 -13.95 -1.97
C GLU A 48 -7.33 -13.20 -3.05
N ILE A 49 -7.57 -13.89 -4.16
CA ILE A 49 -8.50 -13.46 -5.20
C ILE A 49 -9.90 -13.91 -4.79
N ASN A 50 -10.85 -13.00 -4.74
CA ASN A 50 -12.25 -13.39 -4.53
C ASN A 50 -12.81 -13.84 -5.88
N ALA A 51 -12.82 -15.17 -6.07
CA ALA A 51 -13.39 -15.82 -7.25
C ALA A 51 -14.93 -15.76 -7.27
#